data_AF-A0A924KQI8-F1
#
_entry.id   AF-A0A924KQI8-F1
#
_cell.length_a   1.000
_cell.length_b   1.000
_cell.length_c   1.000
_cell.angle_alpha   90.00
_cell.angle_beta   90.00
_cell.angle_gamma   90.00
#
_symmetry.space_group_name_H-M   'P 1'
#
loop_
_entity.id
_entity.type
_entity.pdbx_description
1 polymer ?
#
loop_
_entity_poly.entity_id
_entity_poly.type
_entity_poly.pdbx_seq_one_letter_code
_entity_poly.pdbx_strand_id
1 'polypeptide(L)'
;DRDWKITINGKYIDVRVMQTFIMPPGDATAATFNASLPTGVRLLRLNVHTSGSIWQGKVVDSEKYEQLTAFDLRQLSRRGILIVQNDEGVISTDAIINIAASEAVTVEYTYRTTTEDAKVSQDLFVVLANENIGTIQLAGSRAPDATVWVEWVGNNPSHLTHAPDGAFLETADSKITGLSWIASQHGVNVRFHLAWSM
;
A
#
# COMPACT_ATOMS: atom_id res chain seq x y z
N ASP A 1 -9.80 -7.35 -6.01
CA ASP A 1 -9.86 -7.32 -4.52
C ASP A 1 -8.81 -6.36 -3.99
N ARG A 2 -8.93 -5.94 -2.73
CA ARG A 2 -8.00 -5.01 -2.08
C ARG A 2 -7.83 -5.38 -0.61
N ASP A 3 -6.61 -5.68 -0.20
CA ASP A 3 -6.29 -6.09 1.17
C ASP A 3 -5.24 -5.18 1.80
N TRP A 4 -5.47 -4.79 3.05
CA TRP A 4 -4.56 -4.02 3.87
C TRP A 4 -4.09 -4.89 5.03
N LYS A 5 -2.77 -5.10 5.16
CA LYS A 5 -2.17 -5.60 6.40
C LYS A 5 -1.35 -4.48 7.06
N ILE A 6 -1.68 -4.19 8.30
CA ILE A 6 -1.01 -3.23 9.17
C ILE A 6 -0.31 -4.02 10.27
N THR A 7 1.00 -3.89 10.39
CA THR A 7 1.77 -4.50 11.47
C THR A 7 2.36 -3.40 12.34
N ILE A 8 1.91 -3.34 13.60
CA ILE A 8 2.32 -2.36 14.62
C ILE A 8 3.40 -3.02 15.48
N ASN A 9 4.63 -2.51 15.40
CA ASN A 9 5.80 -3.04 16.10
C ASN A 9 6.48 -1.90 16.88
N GLY A 10 5.95 -1.64 18.08
CA GLY A 10 6.46 -0.64 19.02
C GLY A 10 6.43 0.79 18.47
N LYS A 11 7.56 1.23 17.89
CA LYS A 11 7.72 2.57 17.28
C LYS A 11 7.20 2.64 15.84
N TYR A 12 7.16 1.54 15.11
CA TYR A 12 6.89 1.54 13.67
C TYR A 12 5.55 0.90 13.34
N ILE A 13 4.90 1.44 12.31
CA ILE A 13 3.71 0.87 11.68
C ILE A 13 4.07 0.61 10.22
N ASP A 14 4.15 -0.65 9.85
CA ASP A 14 4.30 -1.08 8.45
C ASP A 14 2.91 -1.34 7.87
N VAL A 15 2.57 -0.62 6.80
CA VAL A 15 1.28 -0.75 6.11
C VAL A 15 1.52 -1.33 4.73
N ARG A 16 1.08 -2.58 4.53
CA ARG A 16 1.12 -3.32 3.28
C ARG A 16 -0.26 -3.30 2.62
N VAL A 17 -0.37 -2.56 1.52
CA VAL A 17 -1.54 -2.57 0.63
C VAL A 17 -1.31 -3.58 -0.49
N MET A 18 -2.33 -4.38 -0.79
CA MET A 18 -2.38 -5.26 -1.95
C MET A 18 -3.65 -4.95 -2.75
N GLN A 19 -3.54 -4.82 -4.07
CA GLN A 19 -4.63 -4.34 -4.91
C GLN A 19 -4.59 -5.02 -6.28
N THR A 20 -5.66 -5.75 -6.62
CA THR A 20 -5.77 -6.44 -7.91
C THR A 20 -6.59 -5.62 -8.89
N PHE A 21 -6.06 -5.51 -10.10
CA PHE A 21 -6.65 -4.90 -11.28
C PHE A 21 -6.82 -5.98 -12.36
N ILE A 22 -7.82 -5.85 -13.22
CA ILE A 22 -7.99 -6.70 -14.41
C ILE A 22 -7.68 -5.84 -15.63
N MET A 23 -6.73 -6.28 -16.46
CA MET A 23 -6.42 -5.61 -17.73
C MET A 23 -7.60 -5.71 -18.70
N PRO A 24 -7.76 -4.75 -19.62
CA PRO A 24 -8.84 -4.82 -20.59
C PRO A 24 -8.59 -5.93 -21.63
N PRO A 25 -9.64 -6.37 -22.36
CA PRO A 25 -9.46 -7.20 -23.54
C PRO A 25 -8.76 -6.40 -24.66
N GLY A 26 -7.88 -7.06 -25.43
CA GLY A 26 -7.04 -6.44 -26.45
C GLY A 26 -5.79 -7.27 -26.74
N ASP A 27 -4.72 -6.63 -27.19
CA ASP A 27 -3.38 -7.20 -27.30
C ASP A 27 -2.61 -7.11 -25.96
N ALA A 28 -1.36 -7.61 -25.94
CA ALA A 28 -0.47 -7.42 -24.80
C ALA A 28 -0.18 -5.93 -24.57
N THR A 29 -0.32 -5.47 -23.32
CA THR A 29 -0.30 -4.05 -22.95
C THR A 29 0.83 -3.72 -21.99
N ALA A 30 1.07 -2.41 -21.83
CA ALA A 30 1.98 -1.86 -20.84
C ALA A 30 1.23 -0.86 -19.94
N ALA A 31 1.66 -0.71 -18.70
CA ALA A 31 0.95 0.02 -17.66
C ALA A 31 1.90 0.65 -16.63
N THR A 32 1.69 1.90 -16.23
CA THR A 32 2.36 2.49 -15.05
C THR A 32 1.46 2.34 -13.81
N PHE A 33 1.99 2.35 -12.60
CA PHE A 33 1.23 2.44 -11.36
C PHE A 33 1.54 3.74 -10.62
N ASN A 34 0.52 4.41 -10.10
CA ASN A 34 0.64 5.66 -9.37
C ASN A 34 -0.24 5.63 -8.11
N ALA A 35 0.31 6.06 -6.98
CA ALA A 35 -0.39 6.13 -5.69
C ALA A 35 0.10 7.34 -4.87
N SER A 36 -0.69 7.79 -3.91
CA SER A 36 -0.28 8.82 -2.95
C SER A 36 -0.14 8.19 -1.56
N LEU A 37 1.07 8.22 -1.01
CA LEU A 37 1.31 7.88 0.40
C LEU A 37 0.99 9.09 1.29
N PRO A 38 0.78 8.91 2.61
CA PRO A 38 0.70 10.03 3.53
C PRO A 38 1.97 10.89 3.50
N THR A 39 1.85 12.21 3.66
CA THR A 39 3.01 13.12 3.59
C THR A 39 4.07 12.76 4.65
N GLY A 40 5.35 12.73 4.24
CA GLY A 40 6.47 12.34 5.11
C GLY A 40 6.66 10.83 5.33
N VAL A 41 5.76 9.98 4.81
CA VAL A 41 5.90 8.51 4.86
C VAL A 41 6.85 8.01 3.78
N ARG A 42 7.64 6.99 4.12
CA ARG A 42 8.60 6.37 3.18
C ARG A 42 8.07 5.05 2.61
N LEU A 43 8.15 4.88 1.29
CA LEU A 43 7.98 3.58 0.63
C LEU A 43 9.16 2.64 1.00
N LEU A 44 8.84 1.44 1.49
CA LEU A 44 9.83 0.38 1.77
C LEU A 44 9.98 -0.60 0.61
N ARG A 45 8.86 -0.96 -0.04
CA ARG A 45 8.81 -1.98 -1.11
C ARG A 45 7.58 -1.74 -1.99
N LEU A 46 7.70 -2.09 -3.26
CA LEU A 46 6.57 -2.39 -4.13
C LEU A 46 6.92 -3.63 -4.97
N ASN A 47 5.94 -4.50 -5.19
CA ASN A 47 5.97 -5.66 -6.06
C ASN A 47 4.80 -5.57 -7.04
N VAL A 48 4.95 -6.10 -8.25
CA VAL A 48 3.83 -6.34 -9.17
C VAL A 48 3.82 -7.80 -9.57
N HIS A 49 2.68 -8.44 -9.35
CA HIS A 49 2.46 -9.85 -9.63
C HIS A 49 1.56 -9.98 -10.86
N THR A 50 2.03 -10.73 -11.84
CA THR A 50 1.29 -11.16 -13.03
C THR A 50 1.28 -12.70 -13.08
N SER A 51 0.47 -13.30 -13.94
CA SER A 51 0.36 -14.78 -14.05
C SER A 51 1.68 -15.45 -14.44
N GLY A 52 2.54 -14.75 -15.19
CA GLY A 52 3.83 -15.26 -15.67
C GLY A 52 5.07 -14.64 -15.03
N SER A 53 4.96 -13.65 -14.15
CA SER A 53 6.12 -12.95 -13.57
C SER A 53 5.84 -12.21 -12.25
N ILE A 54 6.87 -12.07 -11.43
CA ILE A 54 6.89 -11.14 -10.29
C ILE A 54 7.96 -10.09 -10.56
N TRP A 55 7.53 -8.83 -10.63
CA TRP A 55 8.39 -7.68 -10.80
C TRP A 55 8.65 -7.03 -9.45
N GLN A 56 9.92 -6.79 -9.12
CA GLN A 56 10.29 -6.08 -7.89
C GLN A 56 10.60 -4.61 -8.19
N GLY A 57 10.06 -3.73 -7.37
CA GLY A 57 10.25 -2.29 -7.45
C GLY A 57 11.53 -1.82 -6.81
N LYS A 58 12.33 -1.03 -7.53
CA LYS A 58 13.49 -0.32 -6.99
C LYS A 58 13.17 1.15 -6.80
N VAL A 59 13.00 1.54 -5.54
CA VAL A 59 12.80 2.94 -5.15
C VAL A 59 14.05 3.77 -5.44
N VAL A 60 13.86 4.87 -6.15
CA VAL A 60 14.83 5.94 -6.38
C VAL A 60 14.21 7.25 -5.88
N ASP A 61 15.07 8.03 -5.25
CA ASP A 61 14.82 9.35 -4.67
C ASP A 61 14.63 10.40 -5.79
N SER A 62 13.72 11.37 -5.64
CA SER A 62 13.39 12.35 -6.69
C SER A 62 14.62 13.13 -7.17
N GLU A 63 15.41 13.69 -6.23
CA GLU A 63 16.66 14.40 -6.55
C GLU A 63 17.65 13.53 -7.33
N LYS A 64 17.68 12.22 -7.02
CA LYS A 64 18.61 11.27 -7.65
C LYS A 64 18.09 10.80 -9.00
N TYR A 65 16.76 10.78 -9.20
CA TYR A 65 16.13 10.43 -10.47
C TYR A 65 16.46 11.47 -11.55
N GLU A 66 16.39 12.77 -11.24
CA GLU A 66 16.78 13.85 -12.17
C GLU A 66 18.26 13.80 -12.57
N GLN A 67 19.12 13.18 -11.75
CA GLN A 67 20.55 13.00 -12.00
C GLN A 67 20.89 11.72 -12.79
N LEU A 68 19.92 10.85 -13.08
CA LEU A 68 20.18 9.59 -13.81
C LEU A 68 20.43 9.84 -15.30
N THR A 69 21.49 9.22 -15.84
CA THR A 69 21.67 9.21 -17.29
C THR A 69 20.73 8.19 -17.97
N ALA A 70 20.55 8.33 -19.28
CA ALA A 70 19.86 7.33 -20.09
C ALA A 70 20.53 5.93 -20.06
N PHE A 71 21.77 5.80 -19.59
CA PHE A 71 22.42 4.52 -19.33
C PHE A 71 22.02 3.92 -17.98
N ASP A 72 21.93 4.75 -16.93
CA ASP A 72 21.54 4.33 -15.59
C ASP A 72 20.07 3.90 -15.56
N LEU A 73 19.18 4.68 -16.18
CA LEU A 73 17.77 4.31 -16.37
C LEU A 73 17.62 2.93 -17.03
N ARG A 74 18.42 2.65 -18.08
CA ARG A 74 18.46 1.34 -18.75
C ARG A 74 19.08 0.22 -17.91
N GLN A 75 19.95 0.53 -16.94
CA GLN A 75 20.47 -0.45 -15.98
C GLN A 75 19.48 -0.77 -14.86
N LEU A 76 18.63 0.20 -14.49
CA LEU A 76 17.63 0.06 -13.44
C LEU A 76 16.43 -0.75 -13.92
N SER A 77 15.81 -0.36 -15.05
CA SER A 77 14.65 -1.08 -15.62
C SER A 77 14.96 -2.50 -16.09
N ARG A 78 16.24 -2.82 -16.36
CA ARG A 78 16.71 -4.20 -16.62
C ARG A 78 16.73 -5.09 -15.37
N ARG A 79 16.50 -4.56 -14.17
CA ARG A 79 16.56 -5.30 -12.90
C ARG A 79 15.23 -5.34 -12.13
N GLY A 80 14.17 -4.74 -12.68
CA GLY A 80 12.87 -4.60 -12.03
C GLY A 80 12.17 -3.32 -12.49
N ILE A 81 11.10 -2.97 -11.79
CA ILE A 81 10.35 -1.71 -12.02
C ILE A 81 11.13 -0.56 -11.38
N LEU A 82 11.32 0.55 -12.09
CA LEU A 82 11.85 1.78 -11.53
C LEU A 82 10.72 2.56 -10.86
N ILE A 83 10.94 3.03 -9.62
CA ILE A 83 9.95 3.78 -8.85
C ILE A 83 10.56 5.10 -8.41
N VAL A 84 9.84 6.18 -8.65
CA VAL A 84 10.15 7.51 -8.09
C VAL A 84 9.16 7.78 -6.96
N GLN A 85 9.66 8.29 -5.83
CA GLN A 85 8.83 8.92 -4.79
C GLN A 85 9.17 10.42 -4.75
N ASN A 86 8.14 11.29 -4.76
CA ASN A 86 8.31 12.73 -4.53
C ASN A 86 8.10 13.11 -3.05
N ASP A 87 8.47 14.34 -2.69
CA ASP A 87 8.42 14.84 -1.31
C ASP A 87 6.99 14.93 -0.74
N GLU A 88 5.99 15.06 -1.61
CA GLU A 88 4.56 15.09 -1.24
C GLU A 88 4.05 13.69 -0.84
N GLY A 89 4.79 12.62 -1.16
CA GLY A 89 4.42 11.23 -0.92
C GLY A 89 3.85 10.50 -2.15
N VAL A 90 3.79 11.14 -3.32
CA VAL A 90 3.36 10.49 -4.57
C VAL A 90 4.43 9.51 -5.03
N ILE A 91 4.02 8.28 -5.31
CA ILE A 91 4.85 7.24 -5.92
C ILE A 91 4.36 6.95 -7.35
N SER A 92 5.31 6.86 -8.27
CA SER A 92 5.07 6.58 -9.70
C SER A 92 6.06 5.54 -10.20
N THR A 93 5.58 4.58 -11.00
CA THR A 93 6.43 3.56 -11.64
C THR A 93 6.75 3.91 -13.09
N ASP A 94 7.82 3.33 -13.63
CA ASP A 94 7.94 3.14 -15.08
C ASP A 94 6.96 2.07 -15.59
N ALA A 95 6.97 1.83 -16.90
CA ALA A 95 5.99 0.97 -17.55
C ALA A 95 6.26 -0.53 -17.27
N ILE A 96 5.34 -1.16 -16.56
CA ILE A 96 5.20 -2.61 -16.45
C ILE A 96 4.80 -3.11 -17.86
N ILE A 97 5.59 -3.98 -18.47
CA ILE A 97 5.42 -4.42 -19.87
C ILE A 97 5.01 -5.90 -19.99
N ASN A 98 4.57 -6.29 -21.18
CA ASN A 98 4.20 -7.67 -21.55
C ASN A 98 3.06 -8.25 -20.71
N ILE A 99 2.13 -7.41 -20.25
CA ILE A 99 0.94 -7.83 -19.52
C ILE A 99 -0.09 -8.35 -20.53
N ALA A 100 -0.66 -9.52 -20.31
CA ALA A 100 -1.66 -10.10 -21.19
C ALA A 100 -3.02 -9.40 -21.05
N ALA A 101 -3.82 -9.44 -22.11
CA ALA A 101 -5.18 -8.93 -22.07
C ALA A 101 -6.08 -9.78 -21.16
N SER A 102 -7.01 -9.14 -20.45
CA SER A 102 -7.82 -9.77 -19.39
C SER A 102 -7.04 -10.37 -18.21
N GLU A 103 -5.73 -10.11 -18.11
CA GLU A 103 -4.89 -10.62 -17.01
C GLU A 103 -5.19 -9.92 -15.68
N ALA A 104 -5.11 -10.68 -14.59
CA ALA A 104 -5.11 -10.12 -13.23
C ALA A 104 -3.70 -9.65 -12.85
N VAL A 105 -3.58 -8.34 -12.59
CA VAL A 105 -2.34 -7.70 -12.12
C VAL A 105 -2.54 -7.29 -10.67
N THR A 106 -1.76 -7.86 -9.75
CA THR A 106 -1.79 -7.48 -8.34
C THR A 106 -0.58 -6.63 -8.01
N VAL A 107 -0.80 -5.39 -7.59
CA VAL A 107 0.23 -4.52 -7.03
C VAL A 107 0.23 -4.69 -5.50
N GLU A 108 1.39 -4.98 -4.93
CA GLU A 108 1.61 -4.99 -3.47
C GLU A 108 2.62 -3.90 -3.14
N TYR A 109 2.33 -3.01 -2.19
CA TYR A 109 3.30 -2.03 -1.70
C TYR A 109 3.27 -1.90 -0.18
N THR A 110 4.43 -1.69 0.41
CA THR A 110 4.60 -1.50 1.86
C THR A 110 5.26 -0.16 2.12
N TYR A 111 4.61 0.66 2.93
CA TYR A 111 5.15 1.92 3.43
C TYR A 111 5.26 1.91 4.96
N ARG A 112 6.10 2.78 5.53
CA ARG A 112 6.33 2.86 6.98
C ARG A 112 6.02 4.24 7.54
N THR A 113 5.24 4.26 8.62
CA THR A 113 5.04 5.41 9.50
C THR A 113 5.45 5.05 10.95
N THR A 114 5.28 5.98 11.90
CA THR A 114 5.63 5.83 13.32
C THR A 114 4.43 6.04 14.25
N THR A 115 4.49 5.49 15.46
CA THR A 115 3.47 5.60 16.52
C THR A 115 3.57 6.86 17.40
N GLU A 116 4.46 7.80 17.08
CA GLU A 116 4.64 9.08 17.78
C GLU A 116 3.82 10.16 17.04
N ASP A 117 3.00 10.99 17.71
CA ASP A 117 3.18 11.53 19.06
C ASP A 117 1.86 11.68 19.84
N ALA A 118 1.46 10.66 20.60
CA ALA A 118 0.27 10.72 21.46
C ALA A 118 0.43 9.87 22.74
N LYS A 119 0.70 10.54 23.87
CA LYS A 119 0.65 9.90 25.20
C LYS A 119 -0.82 9.60 25.56
N VAL A 120 -1.03 8.47 26.25
CA VAL A 120 -2.35 7.91 26.64
C VAL A 120 -3.13 7.21 25.50
N SER A 121 -3.16 7.74 24.28
CA SER A 121 -3.90 7.13 23.15
C SER A 121 -3.10 7.20 21.84
N GLN A 122 -2.45 6.10 21.46
CA GLN A 122 -1.89 5.93 20.11
C GLN A 122 -3.06 5.90 19.12
N ASP A 123 -3.00 6.78 18.11
CA ASP A 123 -4.04 7.01 17.11
C ASP A 123 -3.46 6.71 15.73
N LEU A 124 -4.14 5.87 14.95
CA LEU A 124 -3.76 5.51 13.59
C LEU A 124 -4.77 6.04 12.56
N PHE A 125 -4.41 7.13 11.90
CA PHE A 125 -5.00 7.55 10.64
C PHE A 125 -4.28 6.93 9.44
N VAL A 126 -5.02 6.16 8.64
CA VAL A 126 -4.55 5.63 7.35
C VAL A 126 -5.40 6.23 6.23
N VAL A 127 -4.76 6.80 5.21
CA VAL A 127 -5.43 7.34 4.03
C VAL A 127 -5.51 6.26 2.96
N LEU A 128 -6.74 5.85 2.61
CA LEU A 128 -7.02 5.07 1.41
C LEU A 128 -6.96 6.02 0.20
N ALA A 129 -5.82 6.09 -0.47
CA ALA A 129 -5.65 6.91 -1.66
C ALA A 129 -6.40 6.33 -2.89
N ASN A 130 -6.49 7.14 -3.95
CA ASN A 130 -6.90 6.68 -5.27
C ASN A 130 -5.66 6.25 -6.07
N GLU A 131 -5.43 4.96 -6.20
CA GLU A 131 -4.38 4.43 -7.07
C GLU A 131 -4.89 4.38 -8.53
N ASN A 132 -4.06 4.86 -9.45
CA ASN A 132 -4.35 4.86 -10.88
C ASN A 132 -3.26 4.10 -11.63
N ILE A 133 -3.67 3.07 -12.37
CA ILE A 133 -2.79 2.41 -13.34
C ILE A 133 -2.90 3.16 -14.68
N GLY A 134 -1.80 3.77 -15.11
CA GLY A 134 -1.77 4.81 -16.15
C GLY A 134 -1.17 4.35 -17.48
N THR A 135 -2.06 4.10 -18.44
CA THR A 135 -1.86 4.14 -19.91
C THR A 135 -3.23 4.17 -20.57
N ILE A 136 -4.14 3.34 -20.05
CA ILE A 136 -5.58 3.38 -20.23
C ILE A 136 -6.17 4.02 -18.96
N GLN A 137 -7.32 4.71 -19.04
CA GLN A 137 -8.09 5.07 -17.84
C GLN A 137 -8.74 3.82 -17.24
N LEU A 138 -7.93 3.01 -16.56
CA LEU A 138 -8.42 1.97 -15.68
C LEU A 138 -9.08 2.66 -14.48
N ALA A 139 -10.42 2.68 -14.48
CA ALA A 139 -11.19 3.07 -13.31
C ALA A 139 -10.66 2.30 -12.09
N GLY A 140 -10.41 3.04 -10.99
CA GLY A 140 -9.75 2.53 -9.79
C GLY A 140 -10.33 1.21 -9.29
N SER A 141 -9.49 0.41 -8.63
CA SER A 141 -9.76 -1.01 -8.32
C SER A 141 -11.21 -1.27 -7.94
N ARG A 142 -11.90 -2.12 -8.72
CA ARG A 142 -13.34 -2.41 -8.61
C ARG A 142 -13.73 -3.24 -7.38
N ALA A 143 -12.90 -3.22 -6.34
CA ALA A 143 -13.24 -3.76 -5.03
C ALA A 143 -14.08 -2.69 -4.28
N PRO A 144 -15.42 -2.85 -4.15
CA PRO A 144 -16.23 -1.88 -3.41
C PRO A 144 -15.85 -1.85 -1.93
N ASP A 145 -15.30 -2.96 -1.44
CA ASP A 145 -14.85 -3.21 -0.09
C ASP A 145 -13.38 -3.64 -0.10
N ALA A 146 -12.65 -3.29 0.95
CA ALA A 146 -11.29 -3.74 1.18
C ALA A 146 -11.18 -4.50 2.51
N THR A 147 -10.52 -5.65 2.53
CA THR A 147 -10.22 -6.35 3.79
C THR A 147 -9.13 -5.57 4.53
N VAL A 148 -9.33 -5.24 5.79
CA VAL A 148 -8.28 -4.64 6.63
C VAL A 148 -7.96 -5.58 7.78
N TRP A 149 -6.66 -5.79 8.00
CA TRP A 149 -6.09 -6.56 9.09
C TRP A 149 -5.05 -5.72 9.83
N VAL A 150 -5.16 -5.64 11.15
CA VAL A 150 -4.18 -5.04 12.06
C VAL A 150 -3.61 -6.12 12.96
N GLU A 151 -2.31 -6.11 13.16
CA GLU A 151 -1.54 -7.06 13.96
C GLU A 151 -0.59 -6.29 14.88
N TRP A 152 -0.67 -6.53 16.19
CA TRP A 152 0.28 -5.98 17.16
C TRP A 152 1.37 -7.01 17.48
N VAL A 153 2.62 -6.63 17.26
CA VAL A 153 3.78 -7.50 17.47
C VAL A 153 4.56 -7.03 18.71
N GLY A 154 4.57 -7.87 19.74
CA GLY A 154 5.32 -7.68 21.00
C GLY A 154 4.67 -6.69 21.98
N ASN A 155 4.27 -5.51 21.50
CA ASN A 155 3.65 -4.46 22.32
C ASN A 155 2.13 -4.48 22.17
N ASN A 156 1.49 -5.51 22.70
CA ASN A 156 0.06 -5.79 22.53
C ASN A 156 -0.83 -4.95 23.50
N PRO A 157 -1.88 -4.27 23.01
CA PRO A 157 -2.75 -3.46 23.84
C PRO A 157 -3.71 -4.29 24.70
N SER A 158 -4.16 -3.73 25.83
CA SER A 158 -5.17 -4.37 26.71
C SER A 158 -6.61 -4.00 26.34
N HIS A 159 -6.82 -2.87 25.68
CA HIS A 159 -8.14 -2.42 25.22
C HIS A 159 -8.00 -1.57 23.96
N LEU A 160 -9.10 -1.39 23.22
CA LEU A 160 -9.23 -0.35 22.20
C LEU A 160 -10.11 0.77 22.76
N THR A 161 -9.70 2.02 22.58
CA THR A 161 -10.50 3.21 22.88
C THR A 161 -11.35 3.64 21.69
N HIS A 162 -10.97 3.26 20.47
CA HIS A 162 -11.78 3.39 19.27
C HIS A 162 -11.46 2.25 18.28
N ALA A 163 -12.50 1.70 17.65
CA ALA A 163 -12.39 0.63 16.66
C ALA A 163 -13.43 0.85 15.55
N PRO A 164 -13.17 0.43 14.30
CA PRO A 164 -14.15 0.49 13.21
C PRO A 164 -15.40 -0.36 13.48
N ASP A 165 -16.56 0.09 12.98
CA ASP A 165 -17.81 -0.65 13.09
C ASP A 165 -17.72 -2.03 12.42
N GLY A 166 -18.28 -3.05 13.08
CA GLY A 166 -18.26 -4.42 12.59
C GLY A 166 -16.92 -5.15 12.68
N ALA A 167 -15.90 -4.56 13.31
CA ALA A 167 -14.58 -5.19 13.42
C ALA A 167 -14.55 -6.40 14.37
N PHE A 168 -13.85 -7.44 13.93
CA PHE A 168 -13.57 -8.67 14.68
C PHE A 168 -12.23 -8.54 15.43
N LEU A 169 -12.25 -8.82 16.74
CA LEU A 169 -11.11 -8.68 17.64
C LEU A 169 -10.48 -10.02 17.96
N GLU A 170 -9.16 -10.13 17.82
CA GLU A 170 -8.38 -11.30 18.23
C GLU A 170 -7.61 -11.01 19.52
N THR A 171 -7.65 -11.97 20.46
CA THR A 171 -7.00 -11.83 21.77
C THR A 171 -6.30 -13.11 22.20
N ALA A 172 -5.10 -12.97 22.77
CA ALA A 172 -4.37 -14.03 23.47
C ALA A 172 -3.91 -13.48 24.83
N ASP A 173 -3.91 -14.31 25.88
CA ASP A 173 -3.43 -13.97 27.23
C ASP A 173 -3.98 -12.64 27.80
N SER A 174 -5.27 -12.36 27.53
CA SER A 174 -5.97 -11.10 27.89
C SER A 174 -5.38 -9.83 27.26
N LYS A 175 -4.67 -9.97 26.14
CA LYS A 175 -4.15 -8.90 25.30
C LYS A 175 -4.64 -9.04 23.87
N ILE A 176 -4.72 -7.92 23.15
CA ILE A 176 -5.18 -7.85 21.76
C ILE A 176 -4.01 -8.22 20.85
N THR A 177 -4.20 -9.25 20.01
CA THR A 177 -3.21 -9.70 19.01
C THR A 177 -3.51 -9.14 17.63
N GLY A 178 -4.79 -9.01 17.29
CA GLY A 178 -5.21 -8.51 15.99
C GLY A 178 -6.61 -7.91 15.98
N LEU A 179 -6.92 -7.22 14.89
CA LEU A 179 -8.24 -6.65 14.60
C LEU A 179 -8.46 -6.72 13.09
N SER A 180 -9.60 -7.21 12.63
CA SER A 180 -9.93 -7.23 11.20
C SER A 180 -11.35 -6.77 10.90
N TRP A 181 -11.55 -6.12 9.74
CA TRP A 181 -12.86 -5.67 9.28
C TRP A 181 -12.93 -5.54 7.77
N ILE A 182 -14.13 -5.36 7.24
CA ILE A 182 -14.40 -5.05 5.84
C ILE A 182 -14.63 -3.54 5.73
N ALA A 183 -13.80 -2.84 4.98
CA ALA A 183 -13.84 -1.39 4.81
C ALA A 183 -14.43 -1.02 3.43
N SER A 184 -15.70 -0.64 3.39
CA SER A 184 -16.35 -0.12 2.17
C SER A 184 -15.71 1.19 1.72
N GLN A 185 -15.21 1.24 0.48
CA GLN A 185 -14.42 2.36 -0.07
C GLN A 185 -15.32 3.51 -0.55
N HIS A 186 -16.07 4.12 0.38
CA HIS A 186 -16.99 5.23 0.09
C HIS A 186 -16.28 6.59 -0.04
N GLY A 187 -15.46 6.73 -1.10
CA GLY A 187 -14.90 8.01 -1.54
C GLY A 187 -13.38 8.04 -1.68
N VAL A 188 -12.87 9.21 -2.05
CA VAL A 188 -11.42 9.48 -2.16
C VAL A 188 -10.88 9.84 -0.78
N ASN A 189 -9.70 9.33 -0.42
CA ASN A 189 -9.05 9.59 0.88
C ASN A 189 -9.88 9.17 2.09
N VAL A 190 -10.56 8.02 2.02
CA VAL A 190 -11.20 7.41 3.21
C VAL A 190 -10.15 7.26 4.29
N ARG A 191 -10.48 7.73 5.51
CA ARG A 191 -9.65 7.56 6.70
C ARG A 191 -10.39 6.69 7.68
N PHE A 192 -9.79 5.57 8.08
CA PHE A 192 -10.18 4.93 9.33
C PHE A 192 -9.33 5.48 10.47
N HIS A 193 -9.91 5.41 11.67
CA HIS A 193 -9.34 5.78 12.95
C HIS A 193 -9.33 4.51 13.81
N LEU A 194 -8.25 4.30 14.55
CA LEU A 194 -8.06 3.16 15.45
C LEU A 194 -7.23 3.66 16.63
N ALA A 195 -7.65 3.36 17.87
CA ALA A 195 -7.01 3.91 19.06
C ALA A 195 -6.81 2.91 20.21
N TRP A 196 -5.64 2.97 20.86
CA TRP A 196 -5.25 2.17 22.04
C TRP A 196 -4.26 2.95 22.93
N SER A 197 -4.16 2.92 24.28
CA SER A 197 -4.54 1.99 25.36
C SER A 197 -3.79 0.65 25.48
N MET A 198 -2.61 0.69 26.13
CA MET A 198 -1.76 -0.48 26.44
C MET A 198 -2.12 -1.19 27.74
#